data_AF-A0A9X5N5R6-F1
#
_entry.id   AF-A0A9X5N5R6-F1
#
_cell.length_a   1.000
_cell.length_b   1.000
_cell.length_c   1.000
_cell.angle_alpha   90.00
_cell.angle_beta   90.00
_cell.angle_gamma   90.00
#
_symmetry.space_group_name_H-M   'P 1'
#
loop_
_entity.id
_entity.type
_entity.pdbx_description
1 polymer ?
#
loop_
_entity_poly.entity_id
_entity_poly.type
_entity_poly.pdbx_seq_one_letter_code
_entity_poly.pdbx_strand_id
1 'polypeptide(L)'
;MSKQNISTIVSGDLIVTHLIGQINTEDVYEWFNDFEQVCQQFISEGRKYKVLVDRKGYTPNHFSVQKVWKDKFFNETILDHSKAIAFLLEEGEILKYLQQSNTKESVEFFDDYEQALIWLNEYPI
;
A
#
# COMPACT_ATOMS: atom_id res chain seq x y z
N MET A 1 -15.81 -5.74 15.66
CA MET A 1 -15.63 -4.36 15.17
C MET A 1 -14.11 -4.17 15.02
N SER A 2 -13.51 -4.48 13.87
CA SER A 2 -12.86 -3.46 13.02
C SER A 2 -12.57 -3.96 11.59
N LYS A 3 -13.37 -4.88 11.02
CA LYS A 3 -13.23 -5.34 9.60
C LYS A 3 -13.20 -4.21 8.54
N GLN A 4 -13.48 -2.96 8.93
CA GLN A 4 -13.45 -1.79 8.05
C GLN A 4 -12.07 -1.12 7.97
N ASN A 5 -11.18 -1.32 8.95
CA ASN A 5 -9.93 -0.55 9.02
C ASN A 5 -8.80 -1.17 8.21
N ILE A 6 -8.81 -2.50 8.05
CA ILE A 6 -7.84 -3.26 7.27
C ILE A 6 -8.56 -4.13 6.24
N SER A 7 -8.04 -4.15 5.01
CA SER A 7 -8.49 -5.09 3.98
C SER A 7 -7.51 -5.13 2.82
N THR A 8 -7.51 -6.25 2.10
CA THR A 8 -6.81 -6.39 0.82
C THR A 8 -7.79 -6.94 -0.22
N ILE A 9 -7.90 -6.26 -1.36
CA ILE A 9 -8.83 -6.59 -2.44
C ILE A 9 -8.03 -6.69 -3.73
N VAL A 10 -8.39 -7.66 -4.58
CA VAL A 10 -7.73 -7.89 -5.87
C VAL A 10 -8.72 -7.61 -7.01
N SER A 11 -8.28 -6.83 -8.00
CA SER A 11 -9.01 -6.59 -9.25
C SER A 11 -8.04 -6.71 -10.43
N GLY A 12 -8.09 -7.84 -11.15
CA GLY A 12 -7.14 -8.12 -12.23
C GLY A 12 -5.70 -8.31 -11.71
N ASP A 13 -4.79 -7.42 -12.09
CA ASP A 13 -3.41 -7.35 -11.59
C ASP A 13 -3.20 -6.25 -10.53
N LEU A 14 -4.27 -5.55 -10.15
CA LEU A 14 -4.24 -4.52 -9.11
C LEU A 14 -4.60 -5.12 -7.75
N ILE A 15 -3.72 -4.91 -6.77
CA ILE A 15 -3.95 -5.16 -5.35
C ILE A 15 -4.25 -3.81 -4.68
N VAL A 16 -5.44 -3.64 -4.11
CA VAL A 16 -5.79 -2.50 -3.28
C VAL A 16 -5.72 -2.93 -1.82
N THR A 17 -4.91 -2.24 -1.03
CA THR A 17 -4.73 -2.58 0.39
C THR A 17 -4.97 -1.37 1.27
N HIS A 18 -5.85 -1.54 2.26
CA HIS A 18 -6.28 -0.49 3.18
C HIS A 18 -5.66 -0.71 4.57
N LEU A 19 -5.07 0.33 5.15
CA LEU A 19 -4.88 0.47 6.59
C LEU A 19 -5.33 1.88 7.00
N ILE A 20 -6.60 2.03 7.36
CA ILE A 20 -7.25 3.31 7.60
C ILE A 20 -7.91 3.34 8.99
N GLY A 21 -8.13 4.54 9.54
CA GLY A 21 -8.70 4.69 10.87
C GLY A 21 -7.68 4.42 11.98
N GLN A 22 -8.18 4.05 13.17
CA GLN A 22 -7.32 3.72 14.31
C GLN A 22 -6.68 2.35 14.12
N ILE A 23 -5.34 2.33 14.02
CA ILE A 23 -4.54 1.13 13.78
C ILE A 23 -3.61 0.86 14.96
N ASN A 24 -3.65 -0.38 15.45
CA ASN A 24 -2.73 -0.91 16.45
C ASN A 24 -1.74 -1.91 15.82
N THR A 25 -0.83 -2.46 16.63
CA THR A 25 0.17 -3.42 16.13
C THR A 25 -0.43 -4.77 15.69
N GLU A 26 -1.49 -5.25 16.33
CA GLU A 26 -2.20 -6.47 15.94
C GLU A 26 -2.87 -6.31 14.58
N ASP A 27 -3.50 -5.16 14.32
CA ASP A 27 -4.10 -4.82 13.03
C ASP A 27 -3.06 -4.87 11.90
N VAL A 28 -1.83 -4.42 12.16
CA VAL A 28 -0.72 -4.50 11.17
C VAL A 28 -0.32 -5.95 10.90
N TYR A 29 -0.31 -6.82 11.91
CA TYR A 29 -0.02 -8.24 11.70
C TYR A 29 -1.14 -8.94 10.93
N GLU A 30 -2.39 -8.68 11.27
CA GLU A 30 -3.55 -9.23 10.56
C GLU A 30 -3.56 -8.77 9.10
N TRP A 31 -3.40 -7.46 8.87
CA TRP A 31 -3.28 -6.88 7.53
C TRP A 31 -2.16 -7.56 6.73
N PHE A 32 -0.97 -7.70 7.32
CA PHE A 32 0.18 -8.21 6.60
C PHE A 32 -0.02 -9.65 6.16
N ASN A 33 -0.66 -10.50 6.98
CA ASN A 33 -0.90 -11.89 6.60
C ASN A 33 -1.78 -11.99 5.34
N ASP A 34 -2.85 -11.21 5.27
CA ASP A 34 -3.74 -11.17 4.12
C ASP A 34 -3.03 -10.59 2.88
N PHE A 35 -2.33 -9.47 3.06
CA PHE A 35 -1.59 -8.81 1.99
C PHE A 35 -0.45 -9.69 1.43
N GLU A 36 0.36 -10.27 2.30
CA GLU A 36 1.46 -11.16 1.92
C GLU A 36 0.93 -12.40 1.19
N GLN A 37 -0.16 -13.01 1.67
CA GLN A 37 -0.76 -14.16 1.00
C GLN A 37 -1.17 -13.83 -0.44
N VAL A 38 -1.81 -12.68 -0.66
CA VAL A 38 -2.17 -12.22 -2.01
C VAL A 38 -0.92 -12.01 -2.86
N CYS A 39 0.08 -11.27 -2.36
CA CYS A 39 1.33 -11.05 -3.08
C CYS A 39 2.04 -12.36 -3.46
N GLN A 40 2.13 -13.31 -2.52
CA GLN A 40 2.77 -14.61 -2.75
C GLN A 40 2.03 -15.44 -3.78
N GLN A 41 0.69 -15.34 -3.87
CA GLN A 41 -0.06 -16.00 -4.93
C GLN A 41 0.40 -15.52 -6.31
N PHE A 42 0.46 -14.21 -6.54
CA PHE A 42 0.96 -13.66 -7.80
C PHE A 42 2.39 -14.09 -8.10
N ILE A 43 3.28 -14.01 -7.10
CA ILE A 43 4.69 -14.42 -7.23
C ILE A 43 4.79 -15.89 -7.64
N SER A 44 4.04 -16.78 -6.99
CA SER A 44 4.05 -18.22 -7.29
C SER A 44 3.52 -18.55 -8.69
N GLU A 45 2.61 -17.72 -9.21
CA GLU A 45 2.08 -17.80 -10.57
C GLU A 45 3.01 -17.16 -11.62
N GLY A 46 4.16 -16.59 -11.19
CA GLY A 46 5.08 -15.85 -12.07
C GLY A 46 4.49 -14.54 -12.60
N ARG A 47 3.44 -14.02 -11.96
CA ARG A 47 2.74 -12.80 -12.34
C ARG A 47 3.26 -11.63 -11.51
N LYS A 48 3.46 -10.50 -12.17
CA LYS A 48 3.66 -9.22 -11.46
C LYS A 48 2.32 -8.55 -11.21
N TYR A 49 2.29 -7.61 -10.26
CA TYR A 49 1.09 -6.90 -9.83
C TYR A 49 1.36 -5.42 -9.58
N LYS A 50 0.31 -4.63 -9.54
CA LYS A 50 0.31 -3.22 -9.16
C LYS A 50 -0.31 -3.08 -7.77
N VAL A 51 0.11 -2.10 -6.97
CA VAL A 51 -0.38 -1.94 -5.60
C VAL A 51 -0.91 -0.54 -5.37
N LEU A 52 -2.15 -0.41 -4.91
CA LEU A 52 -2.66 0.80 -4.29
C LEU A 52 -2.63 0.63 -2.78
N VAL A 53 -1.79 1.42 -2.11
CA VAL A 53 -1.65 1.44 -0.65
C VAL A 53 -2.48 2.60 -0.10
N ASP A 54 -3.70 2.30 0.32
CA ASP A 54 -4.59 3.29 0.91
C ASP A 54 -4.35 3.44 2.41
N ARG A 55 -3.85 4.62 2.78
CA ARG A 55 -3.60 5.04 4.14
C ARG A 55 -4.24 6.40 4.43
N LYS A 56 -5.16 6.87 3.58
CA LYS A 56 -5.89 8.10 3.86
C LYS A 56 -6.80 7.86 5.07
N GLY A 57 -6.71 8.71 6.08
CA GLY A 57 -7.33 8.51 7.38
C GLY A 57 -6.56 7.58 8.34
N TYR A 58 -5.35 7.13 8.01
CA TYR A 58 -4.51 6.32 8.90
C TYR A 58 -4.13 7.07 10.18
N THR A 59 -4.51 6.52 11.33
CA THR A 59 -4.20 7.06 12.66
C THR A 59 -3.60 5.96 13.54
N PRO A 60 -2.27 5.90 13.73
CA PRO A 60 -1.67 4.91 14.60
C PRO A 60 -1.99 5.21 16.06
N ASN A 61 -2.31 4.18 16.84
CA ASN A 61 -2.51 4.34 18.28
C ASN A 61 -1.20 4.58 19.06
N HIS A 62 -0.05 4.23 18.46
CA HIS A 62 1.27 4.37 19.06
C HIS A 62 2.35 4.50 17.97
N PHE A 63 3.44 5.22 18.25
CA PHE A 63 4.50 5.47 17.26
C PHE A 63 5.16 4.16 16.74
N SER A 64 5.19 3.11 17.55
CA SER A 64 5.74 1.79 17.18
C SER A 64 4.99 1.13 16.03
N VAL A 65 3.68 1.42 15.87
CA VAL A 65 2.86 0.85 14.79
C VAL A 65 3.43 1.21 13.42
N GLN A 66 3.88 2.46 13.26
CA GLN A 66 4.49 2.90 12.00
C GLN A 66 5.78 2.14 11.68
N LYS A 67 6.58 1.82 12.70
CA LYS A 67 7.81 1.04 12.53
C LYS A 67 7.47 -0.38 12.08
N VAL A 68 6.57 -1.05 12.78
CA VAL A 68 6.18 -2.44 12.44
C VAL A 68 5.60 -2.52 11.03
N TRP A 69 4.75 -1.56 10.64
CA TRP A 69 4.24 -1.51 9.28
C TRP A 69 5.36 -1.32 8.24
N LYS A 70 6.32 -0.42 8.47
CA LYS A 70 7.44 -0.22 7.55
C LYS A 70 8.27 -1.49 7.40
N ASP A 71 8.64 -2.13 8.52
CA ASP A 71 9.44 -3.35 8.54
C ASP A 71 8.76 -4.49 7.76
N LYS A 72 7.42 -4.50 7.73
CA LYS A 72 6.60 -5.49 7.02
C LYS A 72 6.39 -5.16 5.55
N PHE A 73 5.99 -3.93 5.23
CA PHE A 73 5.66 -3.52 3.86
C PHE A 73 6.90 -3.44 2.97
N PHE A 74 8.03 -2.94 3.48
CA PHE A 74 9.28 -2.82 2.73
C PHE A 74 10.06 -4.14 2.66
N ASN A 75 9.36 -5.21 2.30
CA ASN A 75 9.94 -6.51 2.01
C ASN A 75 10.42 -6.54 0.55
N GLU A 76 11.72 -6.79 0.35
CA GLU A 76 12.36 -6.79 -0.98
C GLU A 76 11.63 -7.72 -1.98
N THR A 77 11.22 -8.91 -1.54
CA THR A 77 10.55 -9.87 -2.44
C THR A 77 9.21 -9.35 -2.95
N ILE A 78 8.42 -8.72 -2.09
CA ILE A 78 7.12 -8.12 -2.47
C ILE A 78 7.34 -6.92 -3.40
N LEU A 79 8.28 -6.04 -3.04
CA LEU A 79 8.54 -4.83 -3.81
C LEU A 79 9.13 -5.14 -5.20
N ASP A 80 10.04 -6.10 -5.32
CA ASP A 80 10.69 -6.47 -6.59
C ASP A 80 9.71 -7.10 -7.59
N HIS A 81 8.64 -7.73 -7.11
CA HIS A 81 7.59 -8.31 -7.94
C HIS A 81 6.45 -7.32 -8.24
N SER A 82 6.42 -6.17 -7.57
CA SER A 82 5.50 -5.08 -7.91
C SER A 82 5.97 -4.36 -9.18
N LYS A 83 5.02 -4.04 -10.07
CA LYS A 83 5.25 -3.19 -11.25
C LYS A 83 5.22 -1.72 -10.88
N ALA A 84 4.23 -1.34 -10.10
CA ALA A 84 3.98 0.02 -9.67
C ALA A 84 3.28 0.03 -8.31
N ILE A 85 3.55 1.05 -7.51
CA ILE A 85 2.95 1.26 -6.20
C ILE A 85 2.46 2.70 -6.11
N ALA A 86 1.17 2.90 -5.91
CA ALA A 86 0.61 4.19 -5.56
C ALA A 86 0.31 4.24 -4.06
N PHE A 87 0.76 5.28 -3.38
CA PHE A 87 0.39 5.55 -1.99
C PHE A 87 -0.68 6.62 -1.95
N LEU A 88 -1.83 6.31 -1.35
CA LEU A 88 -2.88 7.29 -1.08
C LEU A 88 -2.77 7.77 0.38
N LEU A 89 -2.52 9.07 0.55
CA LEU A 89 -2.21 9.70 1.83
C LEU A 89 -3.14 10.91 2.07
N GLU A 90 -3.04 11.48 3.27
CA GLU A 90 -3.66 12.78 3.55
C GLU A 90 -2.93 13.90 2.80
N GLU A 91 -3.70 14.90 2.36
CA GLU A 91 -3.14 16.14 1.82
C GLU A 91 -2.29 16.84 2.90
N GLY A 92 -1.08 17.26 2.55
CA GLY A 92 -0.23 18.00 3.48
C GLY A 92 1.23 18.10 3.05
N GLU A 93 2.06 18.64 3.95
CA GLU A 93 3.49 18.84 3.71
C GLU A 93 4.24 17.52 3.52
N ILE A 94 3.84 16.47 4.23
CA ILE A 94 4.45 15.14 4.11
C ILE A 94 4.24 14.58 2.71
N LEU A 95 3.02 14.71 2.15
CA LEU A 95 2.73 14.27 0.78
C LEU A 95 3.62 15.01 -0.23
N LYS A 96 3.68 16.34 -0.14
CA LYS A 96 4.53 17.17 -1.01
C LYS A 96 6.01 16.79 -0.91
N TYR A 97 6.50 16.54 0.30
CA TYR A 97 7.87 16.09 0.52
C TYR A 97 8.13 14.72 -0.11
N LEU A 98 7.22 13.76 0.06
CA LEU A 98 7.35 12.42 -0.53
C LEU A 98 7.38 12.48 -2.06
N GLN A 99 6.48 13.25 -2.67
CA GLN A 99 6.47 13.47 -4.12
C GLN A 99 7.78 14.08 -4.63
N GLN A 100 8.32 15.09 -3.94
CA GLN A 100 9.57 15.77 -4.34
C GLN A 100 10.84 14.94 -4.12
N SER A 101 10.84 14.07 -3.11
CA SER A 101 11.99 13.24 -2.75
C SER A 101 11.97 11.86 -3.42
N ASN A 102 10.87 11.49 -4.06
CA ASN A 102 10.73 10.22 -4.75
C ASN A 102 11.66 10.14 -5.96
N THR A 103 12.47 9.08 -6.02
CA THR A 103 13.39 8.80 -7.12
C THR A 103 12.99 7.59 -7.94
N LYS A 104 11.91 6.89 -7.55
CA LYS A 104 11.43 5.67 -8.21
C LYS A 104 10.22 5.99 -9.06
N GLU A 105 10.36 5.90 -10.38
CA GLU A 105 9.25 6.11 -11.33
C GLU A 105 8.10 5.12 -11.15
N SER A 106 8.37 3.94 -10.58
CA SER A 106 7.35 2.93 -10.26
C SER A 106 6.65 3.16 -8.92
N VAL A 107 6.93 4.27 -8.25
CA VAL A 107 6.23 4.66 -7.02
C VAL A 107 5.67 6.06 -7.22
N GLU A 108 4.45 6.31 -6.78
CA GLU A 108 3.89 7.66 -6.78
C GLU A 108 2.97 7.87 -5.57
N PHE A 109 2.81 9.12 -5.15
CA PHE A 109 2.04 9.51 -3.98
C PHE A 109 0.89 10.43 -4.37
N PHE A 110 -0.31 10.14 -3.86
CA PHE A 110 -1.54 10.85 -4.18
C PHE A 110 -2.32 11.19 -2.91
N ASP A 111 -3.16 12.21 -2.98
CA ASP A 111 -4.26 12.48 -2.05
C ASP A 111 -5.64 12.17 -2.65
N ASP A 112 -5.72 11.94 -3.97
CA ASP A 112 -6.94 11.59 -4.68
C ASP A 112 -6.95 10.12 -5.12
N TYR A 113 -8.00 9.40 -4.76
CA TYR A 113 -8.13 7.97 -5.02
C TYR A 113 -8.30 7.67 -6.51
N GLU A 114 -9.06 8.49 -7.24
CA GLU A 114 -9.30 8.29 -8.67
C GLU A 114 -8.02 8.52 -9.48
N GLN A 115 -7.25 9.57 -9.17
CA GLN A 115 -5.96 9.83 -9.79
C GLN A 115 -4.96 8.69 -9.54
N ALA A 116 -4.90 8.16 -8.32
CA ALA A 116 -4.04 7.02 -7.99
C ALA A 116 -4.41 5.78 -8.81
N LEU A 117 -5.71 5.50 -8.97
CA LEU A 117 -6.20 4.41 -9.79
C LEU A 117 -5.91 4.61 -11.28
N ILE A 118 -6.14 5.81 -11.81
CA ILE A 118 -5.86 6.14 -13.22
C ILE A 118 -4.38 5.92 -13.50
N TRP A 119 -3.50 6.47 -12.66
CA TRP A 119 -2.05 6.32 -12.81
C TRP A 119 -1.62 4.85 -12.77
N LEU A 120 -2.14 4.05 -11.84
CA LEU A 120 -1.85 2.62 -11.78
C LEU A 120 -2.34 1.90 -13.04
N ASN A 121 -3.54 2.19 -13.53
CA ASN A 121 -4.09 1.54 -14.72
C ASN A 121 -3.30 1.89 -15.99
N GLU A 122 -2.87 3.15 -16.13
CA GLU A 122 -2.07 3.62 -17.25
C GLU A 122 -0.59 3.21 -17.15
N TYR A 123 -0.12 2.80 -15.97
CA TYR A 123 1.27 2.38 -15.78
C TYR A 123 1.59 1.19 -16.71
N PRO A 124 2.68 1.27 -17.51
CA PRO A 124 2.97 0.31 -18.56
C PRO A 124 3.10 -1.13 -18.03
N ILE A 125 2.71 -2.08 -18.89
CA ILE A 125 2.70 -3.53 -18.63
C ILE A 125 4.12 -4.09 -18.68
#